data_AF-A0A0C2YDF7-F1
#
_entry.id   AF-A0A0C2YDF7-F1
#
_cell.length_a   1.000
_cell.length_b   1.000
_cell.length_c   1.000
_cell.angle_alpha   90.00
_cell.angle_beta   90.00
_cell.angle_gamma   90.00
#
_symmetry.space_group_name_H-M   'P 1'
#
loop_
_entity.id
_entity.type
_entity.pdbx_description
1 polymer ?
#
loop_
_entity_poly.entity_id
_entity_poly.type
_entity_poly.pdbx_seq_one_letter_code
_entity_poly.pdbx_strand_id
1 'polypeptide(L)'
;MSSAENGGEFPTARDKIVTLDAMGEIVREAREAGEQVVLCHGVFDLLHMGHVRHLEAARREGTKLCVTLTGDRFVNKGPGRPIFPEGLRAEMLAACQYVDWVAVNHAPTAENVLDTVRPSVYVKGSDYENPEEDITGKIRAEKDAVEKHGGKLVFTKDITFSSSTLINRYLDVYDPPLRDFLDELRQEDAGASIAAYLDKIKDYKILMVGDTIIDEYNYVEGMERSSKEQLVATLFKSREVFAGGIIATANHVADLVREVEVVTVLGEDDTWEDLVRASVKPNVKLTILYRPEAPTTRKTRFIEPTYVRKLFEVYHMDDRPYAADVVERLDSVLAERLPEADVVVVTDFGHGMLTPSTINLLQERSKFLTVNTQTNAGNLGFNFATKYRRADYLCIDHREARFTTADKYSDVAVLVGEKIPALIDCEKLIVTSGFHGCLSYERGGSVQRVPAFTKQVVDTVGAGDALLAVTAPLVAAGCPMHQVGFVGNAAGAIKVGIIGHRSSVDKVALMKFITTLLK
;
A
#
# COMPACT_ATOMS: atom_id res chain seq x y z
N MET A 1 -16.85 -66.17 23.51
CA MET A 1 -16.14 -65.06 24.20
C MET A 1 -15.60 -64.18 23.08
N SER A 2 -16.32 -63.17 22.57
CA SER A 2 -16.51 -61.83 23.17
C SER A 2 -15.16 -61.32 23.70
N SER A 3 -14.53 -60.25 23.21
CA SER A 3 -15.03 -58.99 22.65
C SER A 3 -13.82 -58.22 22.09
N ALA A 4 -13.91 -57.64 20.88
CA ALA A 4 -12.99 -56.61 20.41
C ALA A 4 -13.66 -55.77 19.31
N GLU A 5 -14.79 -55.15 19.62
CA GLU A 5 -15.31 -54.01 18.86
C GLU A 5 -15.39 -52.84 19.84
N ASN A 6 -14.35 -52.01 19.82
CA ASN A 6 -14.37 -50.63 20.30
C ASN A 6 -13.32 -49.86 19.49
N GLY A 7 -13.60 -49.70 18.20
CA GLY A 7 -12.96 -48.67 17.38
C GLY A 7 -13.64 -47.34 17.67
N GLY A 8 -13.31 -46.70 18.80
CA GLY A 8 -13.71 -45.32 19.03
C GLY A 8 -13.03 -44.44 17.99
N GLU A 9 -13.82 -43.65 17.24
CA GLU A 9 -13.29 -42.57 16.42
C GLU A 9 -12.39 -41.69 17.30
N PHE A 10 -11.10 -41.61 16.98
CA PHE A 10 -10.21 -40.68 17.64
C PHE A 10 -10.67 -39.26 17.26
N PRO A 11 -10.95 -38.37 18.22
CA PRO A 11 -11.32 -36.99 17.91
C PRO A 11 -10.21 -36.36 17.07
N THR A 12 -10.60 -35.81 15.92
CA THR A 12 -9.69 -35.17 14.99
C THR A 12 -9.48 -33.72 15.38
N ALA A 13 -8.36 -33.12 14.98
CA ALA A 13 -8.14 -31.69 15.20
C ALA A 13 -9.26 -30.84 14.58
N ARG A 14 -9.86 -31.31 13.48
CA ARG A 14 -10.94 -30.60 12.78
C ARG A 14 -12.21 -30.47 13.60
N ASP A 15 -12.45 -31.37 14.56
CA ASP A 15 -13.64 -31.34 15.42
C ASP A 15 -13.64 -30.14 16.37
N LYS A 16 -12.46 -29.53 16.60
CA LYS A 16 -12.34 -28.29 17.39
C LYS A 16 -12.52 -27.02 16.56
N ILE A 17 -12.58 -27.12 15.24
CA ILE A 17 -12.72 -25.96 14.35
C ILE A 17 -14.21 -25.66 14.18
N VAL A 18 -14.63 -24.50 14.66
CA VAL A 18 -16.03 -24.07 14.66
C VAL A 18 -16.16 -22.69 14.01
N THR A 19 -17.38 -22.33 13.61
CA THR A 19 -17.66 -20.94 13.18
C THR A 19 -17.57 -20.00 14.37
N LEU A 20 -17.32 -18.70 14.10
CA LEU A 20 -17.23 -17.71 15.18
C LEU A 20 -18.53 -17.61 16.00
N ASP A 21 -19.69 -17.71 15.33
CA ASP A 21 -21.00 -17.70 16.00
C ASP A 21 -21.20 -18.95 16.86
N ALA A 22 -20.83 -20.13 16.34
CA ALA A 22 -20.90 -21.37 17.11
C ALA A 22 -19.95 -21.34 18.32
N MET A 23 -18.76 -20.76 18.17
CA MET A 23 -17.85 -20.51 19.29
C MET A 23 -18.51 -19.62 20.35
N GLY A 24 -19.21 -18.56 19.96
CA GLY A 24 -19.95 -17.69 20.89
C GLY A 24 -20.97 -18.45 21.73
N GLU A 25 -21.75 -19.33 21.11
CA GLU A 25 -22.74 -20.18 21.80
C GLU A 25 -22.06 -21.18 22.75
N ILE A 26 -21.00 -21.87 22.30
CA ILE A 26 -20.22 -22.81 23.13
C ILE A 26 -19.63 -22.10 24.34
N VAL A 27 -19.08 -20.90 24.16
CA VAL A 27 -18.51 -20.12 25.27
C VAL A 27 -19.59 -19.64 26.22
N ARG A 28 -20.77 -19.26 25.73
CA ARG A 28 -21.91 -18.89 26.60
C ARG A 28 -22.31 -20.06 27.50
N GLU A 29 -22.50 -21.24 26.92
CA GLU A 29 -22.87 -22.46 27.66
C GLU A 29 -21.79 -22.85 28.67
N ALA A 30 -20.52 -22.81 28.29
CA ALA A 30 -19.40 -23.09 29.18
C ALA A 30 -19.38 -22.11 30.38
N ARG A 31 -19.59 -20.81 30.12
CA ARG A 31 -19.66 -19.79 31.18
C ARG A 31 -20.86 -19.98 32.10
N GLU A 32 -22.03 -20.34 31.57
CA GLU A 32 -23.22 -20.69 32.36
C GLU A 32 -22.97 -21.93 33.25
N ALA A 33 -22.13 -22.86 32.79
CA ALA A 33 -21.64 -23.99 33.55
C ALA A 33 -20.51 -23.65 34.56
N GLY A 34 -20.11 -22.38 34.66
CA GLY A 34 -19.09 -21.89 35.59
C GLY A 34 -17.65 -22.01 35.09
N GLU A 35 -17.44 -22.35 33.83
CA GLU A 35 -16.10 -22.44 33.22
C GLU A 35 -15.52 -21.03 32.98
N GLN A 36 -14.21 -20.89 33.20
CA GLN A 36 -13.46 -19.68 32.85
C GLN A 36 -12.87 -19.83 31.46
N VAL A 37 -13.53 -19.24 30.46
CA VAL A 37 -13.09 -19.33 29.07
C VAL A 37 -12.07 -18.24 28.76
N VAL A 38 -10.90 -18.66 28.29
CA VAL A 38 -9.79 -17.82 27.83
C VAL A 38 -9.83 -17.70 26.31
N LEU A 39 -9.46 -16.53 25.78
CA LEU A 39 -9.33 -16.30 24.35
C LEU A 39 -7.93 -15.79 23.99
N CYS A 40 -7.32 -16.39 22.98
CA CYS A 40 -6.19 -15.82 22.25
C CYS A 40 -6.62 -15.41 20.83
N HIS A 41 -6.07 -14.32 20.30
CA HIS A 41 -6.29 -13.91 18.92
C HIS A 41 -4.98 -13.53 18.22
N GLY A 42 -4.82 -13.90 16.96
CA GLY A 42 -3.65 -13.49 16.18
C GLY A 42 -3.60 -14.06 14.76
N VAL A 43 -2.47 -13.83 14.08
CA VAL A 43 -2.28 -14.37 12.72
C VAL A 43 -1.78 -15.82 12.77
N PHE A 44 -0.93 -16.20 13.72
CA PHE A 44 -0.36 -17.55 13.82
C PHE A 44 0.19 -18.09 12.49
N ASP A 45 0.99 -17.26 11.81
CA ASP A 45 1.42 -17.50 10.43
C ASP A 45 2.19 -18.81 10.28
N LEU A 46 3.35 -18.91 10.94
CA LEU A 46 4.08 -20.15 11.16
C LEU A 46 3.90 -20.54 12.62
N LEU A 47 3.31 -21.71 12.89
CA LEU A 47 3.23 -22.24 14.25
C LEU A 47 4.63 -22.71 14.70
N HIS A 48 5.05 -22.28 15.89
CA HIS A 48 6.36 -22.61 16.47
C HIS A 48 6.25 -22.69 17.99
N MET A 49 7.32 -23.14 18.66
CA MET A 49 7.30 -23.34 20.12
C MET A 49 6.99 -22.08 20.94
N GLY A 50 7.34 -20.88 20.44
CA GLY A 50 6.88 -19.61 21.04
C GLY A 50 5.34 -19.52 21.16
N HIS A 51 4.59 -19.88 20.11
CA HIS A 51 3.13 -19.93 20.17
C HIS A 51 2.64 -21.04 21.11
N VAL A 52 3.25 -22.22 21.08
CA VAL A 52 2.85 -23.34 21.96
C VAL A 52 3.00 -22.95 23.44
N ARG A 53 4.09 -22.29 23.82
CA ARG A 53 4.32 -21.77 25.17
C ARG A 53 3.34 -20.65 25.53
N HIS A 54 3.06 -19.74 24.59
CA HIS A 54 2.05 -18.71 24.78
C HIS A 54 0.65 -19.31 25.03
N LEU A 55 0.24 -20.31 24.24
CA LEU A 55 -1.03 -21.02 24.42
C LEU A 55 -1.07 -21.82 25.73
N GLU A 56 0.05 -22.42 26.14
CA GLU A 56 0.18 -23.08 27.44
C GLU A 56 -0.02 -22.09 28.59
N ALA A 57 0.64 -20.93 28.53
CA ALA A 57 0.49 -19.88 29.52
C ALA A 57 -0.95 -19.33 29.55
N ALA A 58 -1.55 -19.08 28.38
CA ALA A 58 -2.94 -18.65 28.27
C ALA A 58 -3.91 -19.67 28.88
N ARG A 59 -3.69 -20.96 28.64
CA ARG A 59 -4.53 -22.04 29.19
C ARG A 59 -4.56 -22.08 30.72
N ARG A 60 -3.53 -21.53 31.40
CA ARG A 60 -3.47 -21.46 32.88
C ARG A 60 -4.34 -20.34 33.46
N GLU A 61 -4.80 -19.40 32.66
CA GLU A 61 -5.68 -18.29 33.09
C GLU A 61 -7.17 -18.67 33.16
N GLY A 62 -7.52 -19.91 32.81
CA GLY A 62 -8.89 -20.39 32.88
C GLY A 62 -9.01 -21.89 32.67
N THR A 63 -10.23 -22.37 32.52
CA THR A 63 -10.54 -23.81 32.40
C THR A 63 -10.72 -24.27 30.96
N LYS A 64 -10.91 -23.34 30.02
CA LYS A 64 -11.02 -23.60 28.58
C LYS A 64 -10.24 -22.56 27.78
N LEU A 65 -9.64 -22.94 26.66
CA LEU A 65 -8.94 -22.00 25.76
C LEU A 65 -9.53 -22.05 24.35
N CYS A 66 -10.11 -20.94 23.93
CA CYS A 66 -10.47 -20.65 22.56
C CYS A 66 -9.33 -19.89 21.87
N VAL A 67 -9.05 -20.22 20.61
CA VAL A 67 -8.13 -19.45 19.78
C VAL A 67 -8.87 -18.96 18.54
N THR A 68 -8.72 -17.70 18.21
CA THR A 68 -9.20 -17.16 16.94
C THR A 68 -8.04 -16.68 16.09
N LEU A 69 -8.14 -16.87 14.77
CA LEU A 69 -7.13 -16.42 13.85
C LEU A 69 -7.66 -15.43 12.82
N THR A 70 -6.85 -14.44 12.44
CA THR A 70 -7.18 -13.50 11.38
C THR A 70 -7.22 -14.23 10.03
N GLY A 71 -8.34 -14.11 9.30
CA GLY A 71 -8.49 -14.70 7.98
C GLY A 71 -7.53 -14.10 6.95
N ASP A 72 -7.20 -14.87 5.91
CA ASP A 72 -6.08 -14.57 4.99
C ASP A 72 -6.14 -13.16 4.40
N ARG A 73 -7.34 -12.74 3.97
CA ARG A 73 -7.61 -11.42 3.38
C ARG A 73 -7.27 -10.23 4.29
N PHE A 74 -7.30 -10.42 5.61
CA PHE A 74 -7.12 -9.36 6.60
C PHE A 74 -5.73 -9.36 7.25
N VAL A 75 -4.85 -10.27 6.84
CA VAL A 75 -3.47 -10.33 7.32
C VAL A 75 -2.64 -9.27 6.60
N ASN A 76 -2.06 -8.34 7.36
CA ASN A 76 -1.15 -7.32 6.84
C ASN A 76 0.26 -7.50 7.42
N LYS A 77 0.94 -8.58 7.00
CA LYS A 77 2.32 -8.93 7.39
C LYS A 77 3.31 -8.86 6.22
N GLY A 78 2.98 -8.10 5.18
CA GLY A 78 3.78 -8.02 3.96
C GLY A 78 3.36 -9.03 2.88
N PRO A 79 4.01 -9.02 1.71
CA PRO A 79 3.54 -9.73 0.53
C PRO A 79 3.77 -11.24 0.62
N GLY A 80 2.83 -12.02 0.07
CA GLY A 80 2.89 -13.49 0.15
C GLY A 80 2.69 -14.02 1.57
N ARG A 81 2.16 -13.19 2.48
CA ARG A 81 1.83 -13.56 3.86
C ARG A 81 0.30 -13.49 4.05
N PRO A 82 -0.31 -14.42 4.81
CA PRO A 82 0.33 -15.51 5.54
C PRO A 82 0.86 -16.61 4.61
N ILE A 83 1.90 -17.33 5.05
CA ILE A 83 2.50 -18.43 4.29
C ILE A 83 1.56 -19.62 4.25
N PHE A 84 0.92 -19.90 5.38
CA PHE A 84 -0.04 -20.98 5.50
C PHE A 84 -1.45 -20.40 5.39
N PRO A 85 -2.30 -20.93 4.48
CA PRO A 85 -3.70 -20.55 4.39
C PRO A 85 -4.41 -20.75 5.72
N GLU A 86 -5.45 -19.94 5.95
CA GLU A 86 -6.22 -19.93 7.20
C GLU A 86 -6.70 -21.30 7.66
N GLY A 87 -7.09 -22.18 6.73
CA GLY A 87 -7.50 -23.55 7.04
C GLY A 87 -6.38 -24.40 7.65
N LEU A 88 -5.16 -24.32 7.11
CA LEU A 88 -4.00 -25.03 7.67
C LEU A 88 -3.60 -24.45 9.02
N ARG A 89 -3.62 -23.12 9.16
CA ARG A 89 -3.34 -22.45 10.44
C ARG A 89 -4.35 -22.88 11.52
N ALA A 90 -5.64 -22.96 11.17
CA ALA A 90 -6.69 -23.42 12.07
C ALA A 90 -6.46 -24.85 12.54
N GLU A 91 -6.13 -25.76 11.61
CA GLU A 91 -5.87 -27.17 11.90
C GLU A 91 -4.63 -27.35 12.79
N MET A 92 -3.55 -26.61 12.55
CA MET A 92 -2.35 -26.62 13.39
C MET A 92 -2.64 -26.14 14.82
N LEU A 93 -3.44 -25.08 14.98
CA LEU A 93 -3.85 -24.58 16.29
C LEU A 93 -4.76 -25.58 17.01
N ALA A 94 -5.70 -26.19 16.30
CA ALA A 94 -6.62 -27.17 16.86
C ALA A 94 -5.90 -28.45 17.31
N ALA A 95 -4.82 -28.83 16.63
CA ALA A 95 -3.96 -29.94 17.03
C ALA A 95 -3.17 -29.66 18.33
N CYS A 96 -3.08 -28.40 18.77
CA CYS A 96 -2.42 -28.07 20.03
C CYS A 96 -3.24 -28.59 21.22
N GLN A 97 -2.60 -29.34 22.12
CA GLN A 97 -3.28 -29.98 23.26
C GLN A 97 -3.98 -28.97 24.21
N TYR A 98 -3.49 -27.73 24.26
CA TYR A 98 -4.02 -26.69 25.13
C TYR A 98 -5.28 -26.02 24.60
N VAL A 99 -5.59 -26.19 23.31
CA VAL A 99 -6.69 -25.49 22.63
C VAL A 99 -7.93 -26.37 22.61
N ASP A 100 -9.04 -25.84 23.12
CA ASP A 100 -10.34 -26.51 23.11
C ASP A 100 -11.10 -26.23 21.80
N TRP A 101 -11.09 -24.98 21.31
CA TRP A 101 -11.78 -24.58 20.08
C TRP A 101 -11.00 -23.55 19.26
N VAL A 102 -11.17 -23.60 17.94
CA VAL A 102 -10.57 -22.66 16.98
C VAL A 102 -11.64 -22.07 16.05
N ALA A 103 -11.57 -20.76 15.78
CA ALA A 103 -12.41 -20.11 14.77
C ALA A 103 -11.63 -19.09 13.94
N VAL A 104 -12.07 -18.87 12.69
CA VAL A 104 -11.48 -17.88 11.79
C VAL A 104 -12.27 -16.57 11.85
N ASN A 105 -11.57 -15.46 12.02
CA ASN A 105 -12.16 -14.13 12.00
C ASN A 105 -12.01 -13.52 10.60
N HIS A 106 -13.14 -13.36 9.89
CA HIS A 106 -13.21 -12.69 8.59
C HIS A 106 -13.54 -11.20 8.72
N ALA A 107 -12.91 -10.52 9.69
CA ALA A 107 -13.01 -9.08 9.91
C ALA A 107 -11.61 -8.46 10.10
N PRO A 108 -11.44 -7.15 9.80
CA PRO A 108 -10.15 -6.46 9.90
C PRO A 108 -9.67 -6.19 11.34
N THR A 109 -10.54 -6.38 12.32
CA THR A 109 -10.26 -6.11 13.72
C THR A 109 -10.80 -7.22 14.62
N ALA A 110 -10.38 -7.24 15.89
CA ALA A 110 -10.74 -8.29 16.83
C ALA A 110 -11.94 -7.94 17.74
N GLU A 111 -12.47 -6.70 17.70
CA GLU A 111 -13.60 -6.31 18.55
C GLU A 111 -14.84 -7.17 18.27
N ASN A 112 -15.10 -7.54 17.01
CA ASN A 112 -16.21 -8.43 16.67
C ASN A 112 -16.05 -9.81 17.34
N VAL A 113 -14.83 -10.34 17.42
CA VAL A 113 -14.54 -11.59 18.13
C VAL A 113 -14.82 -11.43 19.62
N LEU A 114 -14.37 -10.32 20.22
CA LEU A 114 -14.57 -10.06 21.65
C LEU A 114 -16.05 -9.88 22.00
N ASP A 115 -16.82 -9.22 21.14
CA ASP A 115 -18.26 -9.01 21.30
C ASP A 115 -19.08 -10.31 21.14
N THR A 116 -18.64 -11.22 20.27
CA THR A 116 -19.29 -12.52 20.03
C THR A 116 -18.89 -13.56 21.09
N VAL A 117 -17.59 -13.73 21.34
CA VAL A 117 -17.07 -14.79 22.23
C VAL A 117 -17.25 -14.42 23.70
N ARG A 118 -17.12 -13.12 24.05
CA ARG A 118 -17.22 -12.61 25.43
C ARG A 118 -16.41 -13.46 26.43
N PRO A 119 -15.08 -13.59 26.25
CA PRO A 119 -14.26 -14.43 27.11
C PRO A 119 -14.15 -13.86 28.52
N SER A 120 -13.87 -14.72 29.50
CA SER A 120 -13.54 -14.29 30.86
C SER A 120 -12.14 -13.66 30.92
N VAL A 121 -11.22 -14.16 30.10
CA VAL A 121 -9.86 -13.64 29.99
C VAL A 121 -9.46 -13.54 28.52
N TYR A 122 -8.96 -12.39 28.09
CA TYR A 122 -8.33 -12.21 26.79
C TYR A 122 -6.82 -12.13 26.96
N VAL A 123 -6.07 -13.01 26.29
CA VAL A 123 -4.63 -13.16 26.49
C VAL A 123 -3.86 -12.69 25.25
N LYS A 124 -2.87 -11.83 25.47
CA LYS A 124 -1.94 -11.31 24.47
C LYS A 124 -0.49 -11.68 24.81
N GLY A 125 0.37 -11.72 23.79
CA GLY A 125 1.81 -11.91 23.98
C GLY A 125 2.47 -10.70 24.64
N SER A 126 3.64 -10.89 25.25
CA SER A 126 4.48 -9.84 25.85
C SER A 126 4.88 -8.75 24.86
N ASP A 127 4.95 -9.07 23.56
CA ASP A 127 5.18 -8.12 22.47
C ASP A 127 4.18 -6.94 22.42
N TYR A 128 3.09 -7.01 23.19
CA TYR A 128 2.02 -6.00 23.25
C TYR A 128 1.89 -5.34 24.63
N GLU A 129 2.83 -5.59 25.56
CA GLU A 129 2.79 -5.04 26.92
C GLU A 129 3.17 -3.55 26.96
N ASN A 130 3.91 -3.05 25.95
CA ASN A 130 4.42 -1.69 25.92
C ASN A 130 3.49 -0.74 25.13
N PRO A 131 2.77 0.21 25.77
CA PRO A 131 1.80 1.08 25.09
C PRO A 131 2.44 2.02 24.06
N GLU A 132 3.73 2.34 24.20
CA GLU A 132 4.47 3.21 23.28
C GLU A 132 4.80 2.52 21.93
N GLU A 133 4.73 1.19 21.86
CA GLU A 133 4.92 0.41 20.62
C GLU A 133 3.58 0.12 19.89
N ASP A 134 2.43 0.39 20.52
CA ASP A 134 1.12 0.30 19.87
C ASP A 134 0.81 1.55 19.05
N ILE A 135 1.44 1.62 17.88
CA ILE A 135 1.22 2.64 16.84
C ILE A 135 -0.28 2.75 16.44
N THR A 136 -1.13 1.78 16.80
CA THR A 136 -2.51 1.67 16.28
C THR A 136 -3.62 2.04 17.26
N GLY A 137 -3.33 2.13 18.57
CA GLY A 137 -4.35 2.30 19.62
C GLY A 137 -5.35 1.14 19.72
N LYS A 138 -5.14 0.04 18.98
CA LYS A 138 -6.08 -1.11 18.93
C LYS A 138 -6.08 -1.90 20.21
N ILE A 139 -4.98 -1.91 20.97
CA ILE A 139 -4.94 -2.59 22.27
C ILE A 139 -5.93 -1.96 23.24
N ARG A 140 -6.11 -0.63 23.16
CA ARG A 140 -7.10 0.08 23.97
C ARG A 140 -8.53 -0.31 23.58
N ALA A 141 -8.83 -0.35 22.28
CA ALA A 141 -10.15 -0.76 21.80
C ALA A 141 -10.47 -2.22 22.17
N GLU A 142 -9.51 -3.13 22.04
CA GLU A 142 -9.66 -4.53 22.46
C GLU A 142 -9.82 -4.67 23.98
N LYS A 143 -9.09 -3.86 24.76
CA LYS A 143 -9.24 -3.80 26.22
C LYS A 143 -10.64 -3.34 26.62
N ASP A 144 -11.11 -2.23 26.03
CA ASP A 144 -12.44 -1.69 26.31
C ASP A 144 -13.53 -2.71 25.91
N ALA A 145 -13.34 -3.43 24.79
CA ALA A 145 -14.26 -4.47 24.34
C ALA A 145 -14.34 -5.67 25.29
N VAL A 146 -13.21 -6.17 25.82
CA VAL A 146 -13.24 -7.29 26.77
C VAL A 146 -13.81 -6.88 28.14
N GLU A 147 -13.44 -5.69 28.64
CA GLU A 147 -13.91 -5.18 29.94
C GLU A 147 -15.41 -4.87 29.92
N LYS A 148 -15.95 -4.39 28.80
CA LYS A 148 -17.39 -4.18 28.58
C LYS A 148 -18.23 -5.45 28.84
N HIS A 149 -17.67 -6.64 28.61
CA HIS A 149 -18.34 -7.93 28.84
C HIS A 149 -17.94 -8.60 30.16
N GLY A 150 -17.25 -7.87 31.04
CA GLY A 150 -16.81 -8.34 32.36
C GLY A 150 -15.59 -9.26 32.33
N GLY A 151 -14.87 -9.33 31.21
CA GLY A 151 -13.60 -10.05 31.11
C GLY A 151 -12.40 -9.15 31.45
N LYS A 152 -11.20 -9.75 31.52
CA LYS A 152 -9.93 -9.03 31.76
C LYS A 152 -8.89 -9.30 30.68
N LEU A 153 -8.01 -8.33 30.41
CA LEU A 153 -6.84 -8.49 29.54
C LEU A 153 -5.62 -8.97 30.34
N VAL A 154 -4.92 -9.99 29.87
CA VAL A 154 -3.70 -10.55 30.49
C VAL A 154 -2.58 -10.69 29.46
N PHE A 155 -1.33 -10.41 29.87
CA PHE A 155 -0.15 -10.58 29.02
C PHE A 155 0.70 -11.76 29.51
N THR A 156 1.14 -12.62 28.59
CA THR A 156 2.07 -13.73 28.93
C THR A 156 3.51 -13.25 28.92
N LYS A 157 4.34 -13.71 29.87
CA LYS A 157 5.76 -13.30 30.02
C LYS A 157 6.78 -14.23 29.34
N ASP A 158 6.34 -15.27 28.66
CA ASP A 158 7.23 -16.20 27.99
C ASP A 158 7.90 -15.58 26.75
N ILE A 159 9.08 -16.10 26.39
CA ILE A 159 9.83 -15.67 25.19
C ILE A 159 8.97 -15.92 23.95
N THR A 160 8.50 -14.84 23.33
CA THR A 160 7.83 -14.82 22.03
C THR A 160 8.89 -14.72 20.93
N PHE A 161 8.97 -15.75 20.09
CA PHE A 161 9.59 -15.58 18.78
C PHE A 161 8.52 -15.04 17.83
N SER A 162 8.82 -14.01 17.05
CA SER A 162 7.88 -13.59 16.01
C SER A 162 7.96 -14.57 14.84
N SER A 163 6.82 -15.06 14.34
CA SER A 163 6.80 -15.92 13.15
C SER A 163 7.49 -15.24 11.97
N SER A 164 7.36 -13.91 11.85
CA SER A 164 8.03 -13.15 10.80
C SER A 164 9.54 -13.26 10.88
N THR A 165 10.15 -13.16 12.06
CA THR A 165 11.60 -13.33 12.25
C THR A 165 12.04 -14.74 11.87
N LEU A 166 11.31 -15.78 12.28
CA LEU A 166 11.66 -17.16 11.93
C LEU A 166 11.54 -17.42 10.43
N ILE A 167 10.48 -16.91 9.82
CA ILE A 167 10.22 -17.02 8.39
C ILE A 167 11.31 -16.28 7.58
N ASN A 168 11.56 -15.01 7.93
CA ASN A 168 12.52 -14.16 7.24
C ASN A 168 13.95 -14.72 7.38
N ARG A 169 14.28 -15.36 8.51
CA ARG A 169 15.63 -15.86 8.81
C ARG A 169 15.89 -17.29 8.36
N TYR A 170 14.89 -18.17 8.35
CA TYR A 170 15.12 -19.62 8.19
C TYR A 170 14.35 -20.29 7.05
N LEU A 171 13.40 -19.61 6.39
CA LEU A 171 12.56 -20.23 5.35
C LEU A 171 12.86 -19.78 3.91
N ASP A 172 13.97 -19.07 3.66
CA ASP A 172 14.39 -18.67 2.30
C ASP A 172 13.24 -18.08 1.45
N VAL A 173 12.34 -17.34 2.10
CA VAL A 173 11.11 -16.83 1.45
C VAL A 173 11.42 -15.73 0.45
N TYR A 174 12.55 -15.04 0.64
CA TYR A 174 13.03 -14.00 -0.25
C TYR A 174 14.13 -14.53 -1.18
N ASP A 175 14.07 -14.06 -2.43
CA ASP A 175 15.13 -14.24 -3.43
C ASP A 175 16.46 -13.73 -2.86
N PRO A 176 17.62 -14.40 -3.09
CA PRO A 176 18.90 -14.00 -2.51
C PRO A 176 19.22 -12.49 -2.58
N PRO A 177 19.02 -11.78 -3.71
CA PRO A 177 19.28 -10.34 -3.79
C PRO A 177 18.40 -9.49 -2.86
N LEU A 178 17.15 -9.91 -2.62
CA LEU A 178 16.26 -9.22 -1.67
C LEU A 178 16.71 -9.47 -0.24
N ARG A 179 17.15 -10.68 0.08
CA ARG A 179 17.65 -11.03 1.41
C ARG A 179 18.90 -10.24 1.75
N ASP A 180 19.88 -10.22 0.85
CA ASP A 180 21.14 -9.49 1.05
C ASP A 180 20.88 -7.99 1.25
N PHE A 181 20.00 -7.41 0.43
CA PHE A 181 19.58 -6.02 0.56
C PHE A 181 18.88 -5.72 1.90
N LEU A 182 18.00 -6.61 2.38
CA LEU A 182 17.35 -6.45 3.68
C LEU A 182 18.35 -6.60 4.84
N ASP A 183 19.34 -7.47 4.71
CA ASP A 183 20.38 -7.65 5.73
C ASP A 183 21.28 -6.42 5.85
N GLU A 184 21.64 -5.77 4.73
CA GLU A 184 22.34 -4.49 4.74
C GLU A 184 21.54 -3.41 5.48
N LEU A 185 20.25 -3.27 5.16
CA LEU A 185 19.36 -2.31 5.83
C LEU A 185 19.20 -2.59 7.33
N ARG A 186 19.19 -3.86 7.75
CA ARG A 186 19.14 -4.24 9.17
C ARG A 186 20.42 -3.87 9.92
N GLN A 187 21.58 -4.05 9.29
CA GLN A 187 22.87 -3.71 9.89
C GLN A 187 23.04 -2.20 10.11
N GLU A 188 22.40 -1.38 9.28
CA GLU A 188 22.42 0.08 9.37
C GLU A 188 21.31 0.68 10.26
N ASP A 189 20.50 -0.16 10.92
CA ASP A 189 19.30 0.26 11.65
C ASP A 189 18.38 1.18 10.81
N ALA A 190 18.19 0.82 9.53
CA ALA A 190 17.41 1.62 8.59
C ALA A 190 15.96 1.82 9.05
N GLY A 191 15.41 0.91 9.85
CA GLY A 191 14.07 1.04 10.41
C GLY A 191 13.92 2.27 11.30
N ALA A 192 14.86 2.51 12.20
CA ALA A 192 14.88 3.70 13.05
C ALA A 192 15.19 4.98 12.25
N SER A 193 16.14 4.90 11.31
CA SER A 193 16.47 6.00 10.38
C SER A 193 15.25 6.47 9.60
N ILE A 194 14.54 5.54 8.94
CA ILE A 194 13.33 5.83 8.15
C ILE A 194 12.23 6.41 9.04
N ALA A 195 12.03 5.87 10.26
CA ALA A 195 11.05 6.41 11.19
C ALA A 195 11.37 7.87 11.57
N ALA A 196 12.64 8.21 11.77
CA ALA A 196 13.07 9.58 12.07
C ALA A 196 12.83 10.54 10.88
N TYR A 197 13.09 10.11 9.64
CA TYR A 197 12.75 10.93 8.47
C TYR A 197 11.24 11.10 8.28
N LEU A 198 10.46 10.04 8.51
CA LEU A 198 8.99 10.09 8.49
C LEU A 198 8.40 10.95 9.61
N ASP A 199 9.14 11.20 10.68
CA ASP A 199 8.80 12.16 11.73
C ASP A 199 9.15 13.58 11.29
N LYS A 200 10.35 13.79 10.75
CA LYS A 200 10.84 15.08 10.25
C LYS A 200 9.93 15.69 9.18
N ILE A 201 9.40 14.88 8.25
CA ILE A 201 8.54 15.38 7.16
C ILE A 201 7.10 15.70 7.59
N LYS A 202 6.70 15.35 8.82
CA LYS A 202 5.33 15.59 9.31
C LYS A 202 4.93 17.05 9.23
N ASP A 203 5.88 17.96 9.36
CA ASP A 203 5.61 19.41 9.34
C ASP A 203 5.67 20.03 7.95
N TYR A 204 6.04 19.25 6.92
CA TYR A 204 6.24 19.78 5.57
C TYR A 204 4.92 20.20 4.92
N LYS A 205 5.00 21.25 4.11
CA LYS A 205 3.97 21.66 3.16
C LYS A 205 4.34 21.22 1.76
N ILE A 206 3.48 20.42 1.15
CA ILE A 206 3.70 19.87 -0.19
C ILE A 206 2.78 20.57 -1.20
N LEU A 207 3.36 21.11 -2.26
CA LEU A 207 2.60 21.63 -3.40
C LEU A 207 2.62 20.61 -4.54
N MET A 208 1.46 20.08 -4.87
CA MET A 208 1.23 19.11 -5.94
C MET A 208 0.74 19.86 -7.18
N VAL A 209 1.41 19.66 -8.32
CA VAL A 209 1.06 20.32 -9.59
C VAL A 209 0.92 19.27 -10.68
N GLY A 210 -0.25 19.16 -11.30
CA GLY A 210 -0.44 18.17 -12.37
C GLY A 210 -1.88 17.99 -12.82
N ASP A 211 -2.04 17.17 -13.85
CA ASP A 211 -3.35 16.88 -14.44
C ASP A 211 -4.20 16.02 -13.49
N THR A 212 -5.47 16.41 -13.31
CA THR A 212 -6.47 15.51 -12.74
C THR A 212 -6.98 14.59 -13.83
N ILE A 213 -7.02 13.29 -13.53
CA ILE A 213 -7.49 12.26 -14.45
C ILE A 213 -8.62 11.50 -13.77
N ILE A 214 -9.75 11.33 -14.46
CA ILE A 214 -10.84 10.49 -13.97
C ILE A 214 -10.60 9.07 -14.48
N ASP A 215 -10.36 8.15 -13.56
CA ASP A 215 -10.15 6.74 -13.88
C ASP A 215 -11.46 5.98 -13.71
N GLU A 216 -11.98 5.46 -14.82
CA GLU A 216 -13.25 4.74 -14.85
C GLU A 216 -13.01 3.26 -15.16
N TYR A 217 -13.57 2.38 -14.33
CA TYR A 217 -13.45 0.94 -14.38
C TYR A 217 -14.82 0.35 -14.72
N ASN A 218 -14.99 -0.12 -15.96
CA ASN A 218 -16.19 -0.81 -16.41
C ASN A 218 -15.93 -2.32 -16.40
N TYR A 219 -16.56 -3.03 -15.47
CA TYR A 219 -16.47 -4.47 -15.36
C TYR A 219 -17.41 -5.12 -16.36
N VAL A 220 -16.84 -5.99 -17.20
CA VAL A 220 -17.56 -6.65 -18.28
C VAL A 220 -17.25 -8.15 -18.28
N GLU A 221 -18.25 -8.95 -18.60
CA GLU A 221 -18.10 -10.40 -18.75
C GLU A 221 -18.04 -10.76 -20.23
N GLY A 222 -17.10 -11.63 -20.61
CA GLY A 222 -17.00 -12.14 -21.97
C GLY A 222 -18.25 -12.93 -22.34
N MET A 223 -18.87 -12.58 -23.47
CA MET A 223 -19.92 -13.39 -24.08
C MET A 223 -19.29 -14.30 -25.14
N GLU A 224 -19.73 -14.21 -26.38
CA GLU A 224 -19.14 -14.90 -27.54
C GLU A 224 -18.52 -13.89 -28.52
N ARG A 225 -17.92 -14.40 -29.59
CA ARG A 225 -17.49 -13.57 -30.71
C ARG A 225 -18.73 -13.02 -31.43
N SER A 226 -18.66 -11.76 -31.86
CA SER A 226 -19.68 -11.18 -32.74
C SER A 226 -19.91 -12.06 -33.98
N SER A 227 -21.17 -12.35 -34.32
CA SER A 227 -21.52 -13.15 -35.49
C SER A 227 -21.19 -12.46 -36.82
N LYS A 228 -20.96 -11.13 -36.79
CA LYS A 228 -20.70 -10.30 -37.97
C LYS A 228 -19.25 -9.81 -38.09
N GLU A 229 -18.46 -9.88 -37.01
CA GLU A 229 -17.11 -9.30 -36.95
C GLU A 229 -16.14 -10.18 -36.13
N GLN A 230 -14.84 -9.84 -36.14
CA GLN A 230 -13.82 -10.47 -35.30
C GLN A 230 -13.67 -9.75 -33.95
N LEU A 231 -14.78 -9.34 -33.35
CA LEU A 231 -14.80 -8.63 -32.06
C LEU A 231 -15.28 -9.55 -30.94
N VAL A 232 -14.65 -9.44 -29.77
CA VAL A 232 -15.15 -10.01 -28.52
C VAL A 232 -16.36 -9.17 -28.06
N ALA A 233 -17.53 -9.79 -27.96
CA ALA A 233 -18.69 -9.14 -27.34
C ALA A 233 -18.60 -9.30 -25.82
N THR A 234 -18.96 -8.26 -25.08
CA THR A 234 -18.94 -8.27 -23.61
C THR A 234 -20.23 -7.71 -23.05
N LEU A 235 -20.66 -8.26 -21.91
CA LEU A 235 -21.83 -7.80 -21.17
C LEU A 235 -21.38 -6.91 -20.01
N PHE A 236 -21.85 -5.67 -19.96
CA PHE A 236 -21.61 -4.77 -18.84
C PHE A 236 -22.22 -5.30 -17.54
N LYS A 237 -21.45 -5.21 -16.45
CA LYS A 237 -21.86 -5.67 -15.11
C LYS A 237 -21.95 -4.54 -14.11
N SER A 238 -20.86 -3.79 -13.95
CA SER A 238 -20.77 -2.72 -12.97
C SER A 238 -19.72 -1.69 -13.37
N ARG A 239 -19.78 -0.54 -12.72
CA ARG A 239 -18.89 0.60 -12.95
C ARG A 239 -18.38 1.15 -11.62
N GLU A 240 -17.09 1.45 -11.58
CA GLU A 240 -16.45 2.23 -10.52
C GLU A 240 -15.73 3.42 -11.14
N VAL A 241 -15.74 4.57 -10.46
CA VAL A 241 -15.09 5.79 -10.93
C VAL A 241 -14.26 6.38 -9.81
N PHE A 242 -13.04 6.78 -10.12
CA PHE A 242 -12.07 7.31 -9.17
C PHE A 242 -11.47 8.62 -9.67
N ALA A 243 -11.20 9.54 -8.75
CA ALA A 243 -10.32 10.67 -9.02
C ALA A 243 -8.86 10.19 -8.95
N GLY A 244 -8.25 10.03 -10.12
CA GLY A 244 -6.86 9.65 -10.33
C GLY A 244 -5.98 10.84 -10.68
N GLY A 245 -4.85 10.54 -11.34
CA GLY A 245 -3.83 11.54 -11.65
C GLY A 245 -3.31 12.20 -10.36
N ILE A 246 -3.19 13.53 -10.37
CA ILE A 246 -2.64 14.28 -9.24
C ILE A 246 -3.43 14.11 -7.94
N ILE A 247 -4.74 13.84 -8.01
CA ILE A 247 -5.60 13.68 -6.83
C ILE A 247 -5.26 12.41 -6.06
N ALA A 248 -5.05 11.30 -6.77
CA ALA A 248 -4.61 10.05 -6.15
C ALA A 248 -3.21 10.19 -5.53
N THR A 249 -2.29 10.85 -6.24
CA THR A 249 -0.93 11.12 -5.75
C THR A 249 -0.94 11.99 -4.49
N ALA A 250 -1.77 13.03 -4.44
CA ALA A 250 -1.92 13.88 -3.26
C ALA A 250 -2.40 13.10 -2.03
N ASN A 251 -3.35 12.17 -2.22
CA ASN A 251 -3.86 11.34 -1.13
C ASN A 251 -2.82 10.36 -0.56
N HIS A 252 -1.81 9.95 -1.34
CA HIS A 252 -0.73 9.10 -0.88
C HIS A 252 0.21 9.81 0.10
N VAL A 253 0.52 11.09 -0.15
CA VAL A 253 1.44 11.86 0.70
C VAL A 253 0.73 12.51 1.90
N ALA A 254 -0.58 12.77 1.78
CA ALA A 254 -1.37 13.48 2.78
C ALA A 254 -1.28 12.94 4.22
N ASP A 255 -1.15 11.62 4.45
CA ASP A 255 -1.02 11.07 5.81
C ASP A 255 0.39 11.22 6.41
N LEU A 256 1.36 11.63 5.60
CA LEU A 256 2.77 11.71 5.97
C LEU A 256 3.20 13.13 6.36
N VAL A 257 2.43 14.14 5.94
CA VAL A 257 2.81 15.56 6.00
C VAL A 257 1.70 16.41 6.60
N ARG A 258 2.02 17.67 6.92
CA ARG A 258 1.09 18.59 7.59
C ARG A 258 -0.03 19.01 6.65
N GLU A 259 0.36 19.43 5.45
CA GLU A 259 -0.55 20.06 4.50
C GLU A 259 -0.12 19.73 3.07
N VAL A 260 -1.12 19.45 2.24
CA VAL A 260 -0.94 19.25 0.81
C VAL A 260 -1.81 20.26 0.08
N GLU A 261 -1.22 21.09 -0.77
CA GLU A 261 -1.97 21.93 -1.71
C GLU A 261 -1.86 21.34 -3.11
N VAL A 262 -2.98 21.25 -3.82
CA VAL A 262 -3.04 20.74 -5.19
C VAL A 262 -3.47 21.86 -6.11
N VAL A 263 -2.66 22.13 -7.13
CA VAL A 263 -3.04 23.01 -8.25
C VAL A 263 -3.25 22.12 -9.47
N THR A 264 -4.46 22.17 -10.03
CA THR A 264 -4.87 21.33 -11.16
C THR A 264 -5.87 22.06 -12.06
N VAL A 265 -6.13 21.50 -13.24
CA VAL A 265 -7.12 22.02 -14.19
C VAL A 265 -8.15 20.94 -14.51
N LEU A 266 -9.43 21.31 -14.45
CA LEU A 266 -10.57 20.48 -14.88
C LEU A 266 -11.18 21.07 -16.15
N GLY A 267 -11.87 20.26 -16.94
CA GLY A 267 -12.61 20.74 -18.11
C GLY A 267 -14.01 21.24 -17.73
N GLU A 268 -14.54 22.29 -18.39
CA GLU A 268 -15.87 22.85 -18.07
C GLU A 268 -17.06 21.98 -18.53
N ASP A 269 -16.91 21.22 -19.63
CA ASP A 269 -18.04 20.48 -20.22
C ASP A 269 -18.41 19.19 -19.45
N ASP A 270 -17.43 18.62 -18.74
CA ASP A 270 -17.55 17.43 -17.89
C ASP A 270 -16.53 17.56 -16.75
N THR A 271 -16.86 18.35 -15.73
CA THR A 271 -15.89 18.81 -14.71
C THR A 271 -15.49 17.74 -13.71
N TRP A 272 -16.39 16.82 -13.34
CA TRP A 272 -16.17 15.84 -12.26
C TRP A 272 -15.74 16.46 -10.91
N GLU A 273 -16.03 17.74 -10.70
CA GLU A 273 -15.53 18.48 -9.54
C GLU A 273 -16.05 17.90 -8.21
N ASP A 274 -17.32 17.51 -8.15
CA ASP A 274 -17.91 16.89 -6.96
C ASP A 274 -17.17 15.61 -6.55
N LEU A 275 -16.82 14.77 -7.53
CA LEU A 275 -16.04 13.56 -7.28
C LEU A 275 -14.64 13.91 -6.78
N VAL A 276 -13.97 14.87 -7.42
CA VAL A 276 -12.62 15.31 -7.04
C VAL A 276 -12.59 15.86 -5.61
N ARG A 277 -13.52 16.76 -5.26
CA ARG A 277 -13.63 17.33 -3.92
C ARG A 277 -14.00 16.29 -2.86
N ALA A 278 -14.84 15.31 -3.19
CA ALA A 278 -15.19 14.23 -2.28
C ALA A 278 -14.05 13.20 -2.08
N SER A 279 -13.10 13.13 -3.01
CA SER A 279 -12.03 12.12 -3.01
C SER A 279 -10.80 12.53 -2.20
N VAL A 280 -10.62 13.82 -1.90
CA VAL A 280 -9.42 14.30 -1.20
C VAL A 280 -9.52 14.17 0.32
N LYS A 281 -8.36 13.96 0.97
CA LYS A 281 -8.26 13.90 2.43
C LYS A 281 -8.42 15.28 3.09
N PRO A 282 -8.74 15.35 4.40
CA PRO A 282 -9.06 16.61 5.08
C PRO A 282 -7.96 17.68 5.07
N ASN A 283 -6.69 17.29 4.98
CA ASN A 283 -5.54 18.21 4.93
C ASN A 283 -5.07 18.53 3.50
N VAL A 284 -5.82 18.10 2.48
CA VAL A 284 -5.56 18.41 1.07
C VAL A 284 -6.42 19.60 0.64
N LYS A 285 -5.79 20.70 0.25
CA LYS A 285 -6.44 21.90 -0.29
C LYS A 285 -6.40 21.88 -1.81
N LEU A 286 -7.54 22.14 -2.44
CA LEU A 286 -7.67 22.12 -3.89
C LEU A 286 -7.79 23.53 -4.46
N THR A 287 -6.87 23.88 -5.35
CA THR A 287 -6.96 25.04 -6.23
C THR A 287 -7.23 24.55 -7.65
N ILE A 288 -8.48 24.67 -8.07
CA ILE A 288 -8.97 24.19 -9.37
C ILE A 288 -9.09 25.37 -10.33
N LEU A 289 -8.45 25.24 -11.48
CA LEU A 289 -8.72 26.08 -12.65
C LEU A 289 -9.58 25.30 -13.64
N TYR A 290 -10.17 26.01 -14.60
CA TYR A 290 -11.08 25.42 -15.57
C TYR A 290 -10.59 25.68 -16.99
N ARG A 291 -10.73 24.65 -17.84
CA ARG A 291 -10.45 24.70 -19.26
C ARG A 291 -11.78 24.78 -20.02
N PRO A 292 -12.06 25.91 -20.72
CA PRO A 292 -13.28 26.06 -21.49
C PRO A 292 -13.37 25.07 -22.66
N GLU A 293 -14.60 24.67 -23.02
CA GLU A 293 -14.91 23.83 -24.18
C GLU A 293 -14.10 22.51 -24.25
N ALA A 294 -13.79 21.96 -23.07
CA ALA A 294 -13.08 20.70 -22.94
C ALA A 294 -13.67 19.87 -21.79
N PRO A 295 -13.68 18.53 -21.89
CA PRO A 295 -13.98 17.66 -20.77
C PRO A 295 -12.75 17.49 -19.87
N THR A 296 -12.95 17.13 -18.61
CA THR A 296 -11.86 16.63 -17.77
C THR A 296 -11.36 15.30 -18.34
N THR A 297 -10.03 15.12 -18.43
CA THR A 297 -9.43 13.89 -18.97
C THR A 297 -9.95 12.67 -18.23
N ARG A 298 -10.66 11.79 -18.93
CA ARG A 298 -11.18 10.53 -18.39
C ARG A 298 -10.61 9.34 -19.14
N LYS A 299 -10.08 8.37 -18.40
CA LYS A 299 -9.55 7.10 -18.90
C LYS A 299 -10.49 5.97 -18.48
N THR A 300 -11.29 5.52 -19.43
CA THR A 300 -12.29 4.48 -19.22
C THR A 300 -11.72 3.11 -19.62
N ARG A 301 -11.64 2.17 -18.69
CA ARG A 301 -11.04 0.84 -18.86
C ARG A 301 -12.09 -0.24 -18.75
N PHE A 302 -12.07 -1.19 -19.69
CA PHE A 302 -12.96 -2.35 -19.69
C PHE A 302 -12.23 -3.56 -19.14
N ILE A 303 -12.76 -4.16 -18.07
CA ILE A 303 -12.07 -5.14 -17.24
C ILE A 303 -12.89 -6.42 -17.14
N GLU A 304 -12.26 -7.54 -17.45
CA GLU A 304 -12.77 -8.87 -17.14
C GLU A 304 -12.49 -9.18 -15.65
N PRO A 305 -13.52 -9.42 -14.82
CA PRO A 305 -13.37 -9.43 -13.36
C PRO A 305 -12.70 -10.70 -12.80
N THR A 306 -12.78 -11.85 -13.48
CA THR A 306 -12.26 -13.13 -12.96
C THR A 306 -10.76 -13.09 -12.78
N TYR A 307 -10.05 -12.51 -13.74
CA TYR A 307 -8.58 -12.37 -13.71
C TYR A 307 -8.13 -10.91 -13.67
N VAL A 308 -9.05 -9.96 -13.46
CA VAL A 308 -8.82 -8.51 -13.46
C VAL A 308 -8.07 -8.07 -14.74
N ARG A 309 -8.43 -8.66 -15.88
CA ARG A 309 -7.74 -8.42 -17.15
C ARG A 309 -8.31 -7.20 -17.84
N LYS A 310 -7.48 -6.19 -18.10
CA LYS A 310 -7.82 -5.02 -18.91
C LYS A 310 -7.90 -5.43 -20.39
N LEU A 311 -9.05 -5.23 -21.01
CA LEU A 311 -9.32 -5.56 -22.41
C LEU A 311 -8.87 -4.44 -23.34
N PHE A 312 -9.34 -3.23 -23.08
CA PHE A 312 -8.98 -2.00 -23.79
C PHE A 312 -9.36 -0.78 -22.93
N GLU A 313 -8.91 0.41 -23.36
CA GLU A 313 -9.27 1.67 -22.72
C GLU A 313 -9.66 2.74 -23.76
N VAL A 314 -10.47 3.70 -23.32
CA VAL A 314 -10.97 4.83 -24.11
C VAL A 314 -10.62 6.13 -23.38
N TYR A 315 -10.05 7.09 -24.11
CA TYR A 315 -9.74 8.41 -23.61
C TYR A 315 -10.85 9.38 -24.01
N HIS A 316 -11.42 10.07 -23.02
CA HIS A 316 -12.24 11.24 -23.24
C HIS A 316 -11.41 12.45 -22.80
N MET A 317 -10.79 13.12 -23.75
CA MET A 317 -9.90 14.26 -23.49
C MET A 317 -9.89 15.21 -24.69
N ASP A 318 -9.48 16.44 -24.43
CA ASP A 318 -9.11 17.40 -25.48
C ASP A 318 -7.59 17.51 -25.56
N ASP A 319 -7.02 16.99 -26.65
CA ASP A 319 -5.57 16.95 -26.91
C ASP A 319 -5.02 18.25 -27.52
N ARG A 320 -5.85 19.29 -27.63
CA ARG A 320 -5.37 20.62 -28.04
C ARG A 320 -4.53 21.27 -26.92
N PRO A 321 -3.59 22.16 -27.25
CA PRO A 321 -2.92 22.99 -26.25
C PRO A 321 -3.91 23.84 -25.45
N TYR A 322 -3.53 24.18 -24.22
CA TYR A 322 -4.33 25.06 -23.37
C TYR A 322 -4.36 26.49 -23.93
N ALA A 323 -5.48 27.16 -23.74
CA ALA A 323 -5.61 28.58 -24.10
C ALA A 323 -4.70 29.45 -23.23
N ALA A 324 -4.17 30.53 -23.81
CA ALA A 324 -3.16 31.36 -23.16
C ALA A 324 -3.63 31.96 -21.82
N ASP A 325 -4.91 32.34 -21.73
CA ASP A 325 -5.51 32.87 -20.50
C ASP A 325 -5.56 31.84 -19.36
N VAL A 326 -5.81 30.56 -19.67
CA VAL A 326 -5.76 29.47 -18.68
C VAL A 326 -4.34 29.26 -18.19
N VAL A 327 -3.35 29.32 -19.09
CA VAL A 327 -1.92 29.20 -18.75
C VAL A 327 -1.45 30.38 -17.90
N GLU A 328 -1.81 31.61 -18.25
CA GLU A 328 -1.48 32.81 -17.47
C GLU A 328 -2.06 32.75 -16.05
N ARG A 329 -3.31 32.29 -15.92
CA ARG A 329 -3.93 32.08 -14.60
C ARG A 329 -3.22 30.99 -13.80
N LEU A 330 -2.84 29.88 -14.44
CA LEU A 330 -2.07 28.81 -13.81
C LEU A 330 -0.72 29.31 -13.31
N ASP A 331 0.02 30.00 -14.16
CA ASP A 331 1.34 30.55 -13.82
C ASP A 331 1.23 31.59 -12.69
N SER A 332 0.18 32.43 -12.69
CA SER A 332 -0.08 33.39 -11.60
C SER A 332 -0.35 32.69 -10.26
N VAL A 333 -1.20 31.66 -10.25
CA VAL A 333 -1.51 30.90 -9.03
C VAL A 333 -0.25 30.20 -8.50
N LEU A 334 0.52 29.56 -9.38
CA LEU A 334 1.75 28.88 -8.99
C LEU A 334 2.80 29.86 -8.44
N ALA A 335 2.94 31.04 -9.04
CA ALA A 335 3.89 32.05 -8.57
C ALA A 335 3.61 32.50 -7.13
N GLU A 336 2.35 32.51 -6.71
CA GLU A 336 1.95 32.82 -5.32
C GLU A 336 2.24 31.66 -4.36
N ARG A 337 2.04 30.40 -4.78
CA ARG A 337 2.12 29.23 -3.88
C ARG A 337 3.53 28.63 -3.75
N LEU A 338 4.34 28.71 -4.80
CA LEU A 338 5.70 28.13 -4.81
C LEU A 338 6.59 28.57 -3.64
N PRO A 339 6.60 29.85 -3.20
CA PRO A 339 7.42 30.27 -2.06
C PRO A 339 7.02 29.65 -0.71
N GLU A 340 5.77 29.24 -0.55
CA GLU A 340 5.25 28.68 0.71
C GLU A 340 5.51 27.18 0.85
N ALA A 341 5.69 26.48 -0.26
CA ALA A 341 5.94 25.04 -0.28
C ALA A 341 7.36 24.71 0.21
N ASP A 342 7.49 23.61 0.94
CA ASP A 342 8.79 23.00 1.27
C ASP A 342 9.24 22.10 0.11
N VAL A 343 8.29 21.40 -0.51
CA VAL A 343 8.50 20.48 -1.62
C VAL A 343 7.43 20.71 -2.68
N VAL A 344 7.85 20.82 -3.94
CA VAL A 344 6.96 20.89 -5.10
C VAL A 344 7.05 19.57 -5.84
N VAL A 345 5.91 18.90 -6.03
CA VAL A 345 5.82 17.62 -6.72
C VAL A 345 4.99 17.79 -7.98
N VAL A 346 5.64 17.59 -9.14
CA VAL A 346 5.02 17.70 -10.44
C VAL A 346 4.73 16.31 -10.99
N THR A 347 3.45 16.02 -11.24
CA THR A 347 3.02 14.81 -11.96
C THR A 347 2.54 15.20 -13.34
N ASP A 348 3.40 14.97 -14.31
CA ASP A 348 3.21 15.44 -15.67
C ASP A 348 2.74 14.29 -16.56
N PHE A 349 1.44 14.22 -16.82
CA PHE A 349 0.87 13.17 -17.66
C PHE A 349 0.95 13.49 -19.15
N GLY A 350 1.46 14.68 -19.52
CA GLY A 350 1.55 15.12 -20.90
C GLY A 350 0.19 15.39 -21.54
N HIS A 351 -0.79 15.86 -20.78
CA HIS A 351 -2.13 16.24 -21.27
C HIS A 351 -2.27 17.77 -21.49
N GLY A 352 -1.16 18.50 -21.45
CA GLY A 352 -1.08 19.90 -21.90
C GLY A 352 -1.02 20.96 -20.81
N MET A 353 -1.32 20.63 -19.53
CA MET A 353 -1.27 21.60 -18.43
C MET A 353 0.14 22.17 -18.20
N LEU A 354 1.17 21.35 -18.30
CA LEU A 354 2.56 21.74 -18.05
C LEU A 354 3.20 22.31 -19.32
N THR A 355 2.95 23.60 -19.56
CA THR A 355 3.51 24.33 -20.70
C THR A 355 4.96 24.79 -20.45
N PRO A 356 5.70 25.25 -21.47
CA PRO A 356 7.05 25.76 -21.29
C PRO A 356 7.15 26.92 -20.28
N SER A 357 6.18 27.84 -20.20
CA SER A 357 6.21 28.94 -19.22
C SER A 357 6.04 28.41 -17.81
N THR A 358 5.07 27.51 -17.61
CA THR A 358 4.80 26.83 -16.34
C THR A 358 6.01 26.02 -15.87
N ILE A 359 6.63 25.24 -16.76
CA ILE A 359 7.84 24.45 -16.46
C ILE A 359 9.01 25.35 -16.06
N ASN A 360 9.21 26.49 -16.74
CA ASN A 360 10.26 27.44 -16.36
C ASN A 360 10.00 28.04 -14.98
N LEU A 361 8.75 28.45 -14.70
CA LEU A 361 8.36 28.99 -13.39
C LEU A 361 8.62 27.99 -12.26
N LEU A 362 8.25 26.72 -12.46
CA LEU A 362 8.49 25.64 -11.49
C LEU A 362 9.99 25.45 -11.21
N GLN A 363 10.83 25.43 -12.26
CA GLN A 363 12.28 25.26 -12.10
C GLN A 363 12.97 26.45 -11.42
N GLU A 364 12.47 27.67 -11.65
CA GLU A 364 13.08 28.89 -11.11
C GLU A 364 12.70 29.16 -9.65
N ARG A 365 11.48 28.81 -9.24
CA ARG A 365 10.91 29.25 -7.94
C ARG A 365 10.69 28.14 -6.92
N SER A 366 10.79 26.87 -7.30
CA SER A 366 10.68 25.78 -6.34
C SER A 366 11.92 25.72 -5.44
N LYS A 367 11.72 25.62 -4.12
CA LYS A 367 12.82 25.35 -3.17
C LYS A 367 13.40 23.95 -3.35
N PHE A 368 12.51 23.00 -3.61
CA PHE A 368 12.83 21.61 -3.94
C PHE A 368 11.81 21.12 -4.97
N LEU A 369 12.28 20.83 -6.18
CA LEU A 369 11.47 20.39 -7.32
C LEU A 369 11.60 18.90 -7.53
N THR A 370 10.48 18.20 -7.37
CA THR A 370 10.32 16.79 -7.73
C THR A 370 9.52 16.68 -9.03
N VAL A 371 9.99 15.87 -9.97
CA VAL A 371 9.35 15.69 -11.28
C VAL A 371 9.11 14.22 -11.58
N ASN A 372 7.91 13.92 -12.07
CA ASN A 372 7.59 12.69 -12.77
C ASN A 372 6.94 13.04 -14.11
N THR A 373 7.49 12.52 -15.20
CA THR A 373 6.92 12.65 -16.55
C THR A 373 6.45 11.29 -17.03
N GLN A 374 5.16 11.17 -17.30
CA GLN A 374 4.60 9.88 -17.68
C GLN A 374 4.46 9.70 -19.18
N THR A 375 4.87 8.53 -19.66
CA THR A 375 4.53 8.07 -21.02
C THR A 375 3.22 7.30 -20.98
N ASN A 376 2.23 7.72 -21.76
CA ASN A 376 0.96 7.02 -21.88
C ASN A 376 0.45 7.00 -23.33
N ALA A 377 -0.66 6.29 -23.56
CA ALA A 377 -1.24 6.17 -24.90
C ALA A 377 -1.70 7.53 -25.45
N GLY A 378 -2.20 8.42 -24.59
CA GLY A 378 -2.68 9.75 -24.98
C GLY A 378 -1.58 10.66 -25.52
N ASN A 379 -0.37 10.59 -24.97
CA ASN A 379 0.76 11.42 -25.42
C ASN A 379 1.71 10.72 -26.40
N LEU A 380 1.41 9.47 -26.79
CA LEU A 380 2.20 8.65 -27.73
C LEU A 380 3.69 8.50 -27.36
N GLY A 381 4.06 8.77 -26.10
CA GLY A 381 5.45 8.79 -25.64
C GLY A 381 6.23 10.06 -25.94
N PHE A 382 5.59 11.17 -26.32
CA PHE A 382 6.24 12.47 -26.55
C PHE A 382 6.39 13.33 -25.29
N ASN A 383 6.14 12.78 -24.10
CA ASN A 383 6.27 13.49 -22.84
C ASN A 383 7.60 13.17 -22.13
N PHE A 384 8.70 13.68 -22.70
CA PHE A 384 10.05 13.39 -22.21
C PHE A 384 10.42 14.21 -20.97
N ALA A 385 11.23 13.64 -20.08
CA ALA A 385 11.74 14.36 -18.91
C ALA A 385 12.66 15.53 -19.28
N THR A 386 13.29 15.50 -20.46
CA THR A 386 14.21 16.55 -20.95
C THR A 386 13.56 17.93 -21.16
N LYS A 387 12.23 18.04 -21.06
CA LYS A 387 11.57 19.34 -21.00
C LYS A 387 11.87 20.11 -19.70
N TYR A 388 12.22 19.38 -18.65
CA TYR A 388 12.78 19.92 -17.42
C TYR A 388 14.32 19.91 -17.56
N ARG A 389 14.94 21.09 -17.47
CA ARG A 389 16.40 21.23 -17.45
C ARG A 389 17.00 20.89 -16.09
N ARG A 390 16.22 21.05 -15.01
CA ARG A 390 16.59 20.63 -13.67
C ARG A 390 15.43 19.98 -12.92
N ALA A 391 15.78 19.07 -12.01
CA ALA A 391 14.90 18.56 -10.97
C ALA A 391 15.77 18.12 -9.79
N ASP A 392 15.41 18.49 -8.56
CA ASP A 392 16.18 18.05 -7.38
C ASP A 392 15.94 16.55 -7.13
N TYR A 393 14.76 16.06 -7.48
CA TYR A 393 14.42 14.65 -7.53
C TYR A 393 13.63 14.29 -8.80
N LEU A 394 14.15 13.40 -9.63
CA LEU A 394 13.45 12.85 -10.78
C LEU A 394 13.01 11.42 -10.48
N CYS A 395 11.75 11.10 -10.74
CA CYS A 395 11.22 9.74 -10.61
C CYS A 395 10.47 9.39 -11.87
N ILE A 396 10.91 8.36 -12.59
CA ILE A 396 10.30 7.90 -13.86
C ILE A 396 10.35 6.37 -13.94
N ASP A 397 9.68 5.78 -14.91
CA ASP A 397 9.79 4.36 -15.20
C ASP A 397 10.92 4.05 -16.19
N HIS A 398 11.26 2.77 -16.32
CA HIS A 398 12.32 2.32 -17.23
C HIS A 398 12.06 2.69 -18.71
N ARG A 399 10.82 2.77 -19.15
CA ARG A 399 10.44 3.11 -20.53
C ARG A 399 10.57 4.60 -20.76
N GLU A 400 10.15 5.42 -19.81
CA GLU A 400 10.33 6.87 -19.75
C GLU A 400 11.81 7.25 -19.71
N ALA A 401 12.63 6.52 -18.95
CA ALA A 401 14.08 6.69 -18.94
C ALA A 401 14.67 6.46 -20.34
N ARG A 402 14.26 5.37 -21.02
CA ARG A 402 14.68 5.07 -22.39
C ARG A 402 14.26 6.12 -23.40
N PHE A 403 13.04 6.62 -23.28
CA PHE A 403 12.55 7.71 -24.14
C PHE A 403 13.33 9.00 -23.90
N THR A 404 13.55 9.36 -22.64
CA THR A 404 14.32 10.55 -22.24
C THR A 404 15.73 10.54 -22.81
N THR A 405 16.40 9.38 -22.82
CA THR A 405 17.77 9.24 -23.35
C THR A 405 17.83 8.86 -24.82
N ALA A 406 16.69 8.66 -25.48
CA ALA A 406 16.58 8.05 -26.81
C ALA A 406 17.40 6.74 -26.94
N ASP A 407 17.38 5.89 -25.91
CA ASP A 407 18.21 4.69 -25.82
C ASP A 407 17.40 3.41 -25.55
N LYS A 408 17.38 2.53 -26.55
CA LYS A 408 16.64 1.28 -26.49
C LYS A 408 17.39 0.13 -25.81
N TYR A 409 18.72 0.14 -25.77
CA TYR A 409 19.51 -1.08 -25.54
C TYR A 409 20.42 -1.04 -24.32
N SER A 410 20.92 0.13 -23.91
CA SER A 410 21.80 0.19 -22.74
C SER A 410 21.10 -0.32 -21.48
N ASP A 411 21.90 -0.84 -20.55
CA ASP A 411 21.44 -1.20 -19.22
C ASP A 411 20.83 0.04 -18.55
N VAL A 412 19.72 -0.15 -17.84
CA VAL A 412 19.01 0.95 -17.19
C VAL A 412 19.89 1.65 -16.15
N ALA A 413 20.82 0.93 -15.50
CA ALA A 413 21.80 1.52 -14.59
C ALA A 413 22.72 2.54 -15.29
N VAL A 414 23.10 2.30 -16.56
CA VAL A 414 23.87 3.26 -17.35
C VAL A 414 23.01 4.49 -17.69
N LEU A 415 21.72 4.29 -17.98
CA LEU A 415 20.81 5.41 -18.21
C LEU A 415 20.71 6.29 -16.96
N VAL A 416 20.56 5.67 -15.79
CA VAL A 416 20.39 6.32 -14.49
C VAL A 416 21.67 7.02 -14.01
N GLY A 417 22.81 6.34 -14.08
CA GLY A 417 24.06 6.83 -13.50
C GLY A 417 24.85 7.78 -14.40
N GLU A 418 24.62 7.75 -15.72
CA GLU A 418 25.45 8.47 -16.69
C GLU A 418 24.63 9.33 -17.65
N LYS A 419 23.64 8.77 -18.33
CA LYS A 419 22.97 9.47 -19.46
C LYS A 419 21.95 10.50 -19.03
N ILE A 420 21.06 10.17 -18.09
CA ILE A 420 20.05 11.11 -17.59
C ILE A 420 20.73 12.30 -16.87
N PRO A 421 21.70 12.09 -15.95
CA PRO A 421 22.40 13.20 -15.31
C PRO A 421 23.19 14.09 -16.28
N ALA A 422 23.54 13.60 -17.48
CA ALA A 422 24.18 14.40 -18.52
C ALA A 422 23.18 15.27 -19.33
N LEU A 423 21.89 14.91 -19.33
CA LEU A 423 20.84 15.62 -20.07
C LEU A 423 20.04 16.58 -19.20
N ILE A 424 19.86 16.24 -17.92
CA ILE A 424 19.05 16.96 -16.95
C ILE A 424 19.92 17.20 -15.73
N ASP A 425 19.94 18.44 -15.23
CA ASP A 425 20.60 18.75 -13.96
C ASP A 425 19.78 18.16 -12.81
N CYS A 426 20.05 16.89 -12.52
CA CYS A 426 19.35 16.10 -11.52
C CYS A 426 20.32 15.60 -10.46
N GLU A 427 20.01 15.86 -9.20
CA GLU A 427 20.85 15.41 -8.08
C GLU A 427 20.49 13.98 -7.68
N LYS A 428 19.18 13.67 -7.61
CA LYS A 428 18.66 12.39 -7.13
C LYS A 428 17.66 11.82 -8.11
N LEU A 429 17.75 10.52 -8.40
CA LEU A 429 16.94 9.85 -9.41
C LEU A 429 16.44 8.50 -8.90
N ILE A 430 15.17 8.19 -9.17
CA ILE A 430 14.64 6.82 -9.12
C ILE A 430 14.09 6.44 -10.49
N VAL A 431 14.50 5.26 -10.98
CA VAL A 431 13.88 4.63 -12.14
C VAL A 431 13.19 3.33 -11.73
N THR A 432 11.87 3.30 -11.85
CA THR A 432 11.06 2.12 -11.50
C THR A 432 11.06 1.08 -12.62
N SER A 433 11.06 -0.20 -12.26
CA SER A 433 11.17 -1.33 -13.19
C SER A 433 10.16 -2.44 -12.89
N GLY A 434 8.97 -2.07 -12.38
CA GLY A 434 7.87 -3.00 -12.09
C GLY A 434 8.31 -4.17 -11.22
N PHE A 435 8.20 -5.40 -11.74
CA PHE A 435 8.59 -6.64 -11.04
C PHE A 435 10.08 -6.73 -10.67
N HIS A 436 10.94 -5.88 -11.26
CA HIS A 436 12.36 -5.81 -10.93
C HIS A 436 12.69 -4.79 -9.83
N GLY A 437 11.69 -4.11 -9.27
CA GLY A 437 11.87 -3.10 -8.23
C GLY A 437 12.22 -1.74 -8.83
N CYS A 438 13.25 -1.09 -8.30
CA CYS A 438 13.71 0.20 -8.82
C CYS A 438 15.24 0.34 -8.74
N LEU A 439 15.76 1.33 -9.47
CA LEU A 439 17.14 1.80 -9.35
C LEU A 439 17.11 3.17 -8.70
N SER A 440 17.89 3.34 -7.62
CA SER A 440 18.08 4.62 -6.94
C SER A 440 19.48 5.15 -7.20
N TYR A 441 19.59 6.47 -7.32
CA TYR A 441 20.85 7.15 -7.62
C TYR A 441 20.91 8.52 -6.96
N GLU A 442 22.10 8.88 -6.50
CA GLU A 442 22.48 10.20 -6.02
C GLU A 442 23.78 10.62 -6.70
N ARG A 443 23.88 11.88 -7.10
CA ARG A 443 25.04 12.41 -7.81
C ARG A 443 26.32 12.21 -6.99
N GLY A 444 27.33 11.64 -7.65
CA GLY A 444 28.61 11.31 -7.01
C GLY A 444 28.61 9.95 -6.28
N GLY A 445 27.45 9.31 -6.14
CA GLY A 445 27.31 7.94 -5.65
C GLY A 445 27.24 6.89 -6.77
N SER A 446 27.05 5.63 -6.38
CA SER A 446 26.78 4.52 -7.30
C SER A 446 25.28 4.34 -7.51
N VAL A 447 24.90 3.74 -8.64
CA VAL A 447 23.53 3.29 -8.86
C VAL A 447 23.25 2.08 -7.98
N GLN A 448 22.22 2.17 -7.15
CA GLN A 448 21.80 1.12 -6.24
C GLN A 448 20.56 0.43 -6.80
N ARG A 449 20.50 -0.89 -6.70
CA ARG A 449 19.36 -1.68 -7.15
C ARG A 449 18.55 -2.11 -5.94
N VAL A 450 17.28 -1.68 -5.90
CA VAL A 450 16.34 -2.05 -4.85
C VAL A 450 15.35 -3.07 -5.43
N PRO A 451 15.35 -4.32 -4.92
CA PRO A 451 14.45 -5.37 -5.43
C PRO A 451 12.96 -5.09 -5.15
N ALA A 452 12.07 -5.73 -5.91
CA ALA A 452 10.63 -5.68 -5.63
C ALA A 452 10.28 -6.58 -4.44
N PHE A 453 9.27 -6.17 -3.64
CA PHE A 453 8.89 -6.89 -2.42
C PHE A 453 7.66 -7.78 -2.56
N THR A 454 6.89 -7.64 -3.65
CA THR A 454 5.70 -8.46 -3.90
C THR A 454 5.79 -9.16 -5.25
N LYS A 455 5.35 -10.43 -5.27
CA LYS A 455 5.12 -11.20 -6.50
C LYS A 455 3.63 -11.23 -6.90
N GLN A 456 2.73 -10.84 -5.99
CA GLN A 456 1.29 -10.77 -6.24
C GLN A 456 0.91 -9.35 -6.63
N VAL A 457 0.37 -9.20 -7.84
CA VAL A 457 -0.04 -7.91 -8.42
C VAL A 457 -1.51 -8.01 -8.80
N VAL A 458 -2.34 -7.14 -8.23
CA VAL A 458 -3.77 -7.05 -8.52
C VAL A 458 -4.01 -5.96 -9.57
N ASP A 459 -3.48 -4.76 -9.33
CA ASP A 459 -3.56 -3.64 -10.27
C ASP A 459 -2.31 -2.78 -10.19
N THR A 460 -1.62 -2.56 -11.31
CA THR A 460 -0.39 -1.75 -11.36
C THR A 460 -0.64 -0.24 -11.41
N VAL A 461 -1.89 0.19 -11.59
CA VAL A 461 -2.24 1.62 -11.75
C VAL A 461 -1.89 2.40 -10.49
N GLY A 462 -1.14 3.50 -10.68
CA GLY A 462 -0.74 4.41 -9.62
C GLY A 462 0.39 3.91 -8.72
N ALA A 463 1.03 2.77 -9.00
CA ALA A 463 2.15 2.29 -8.18
C ALA A 463 3.37 3.24 -8.23
N GLY A 464 3.68 3.78 -9.41
CA GLY A 464 4.71 4.80 -9.59
C GLY A 464 4.34 6.13 -8.91
N ASP A 465 3.07 6.52 -8.99
CA ASP A 465 2.55 7.73 -8.32
C ASP A 465 2.63 7.62 -6.80
N ALA A 466 2.27 6.46 -6.24
CA ALA A 466 2.40 6.18 -4.81
C ALA A 466 3.86 6.21 -4.36
N LEU A 467 4.77 5.63 -5.16
CA LEU A 467 6.21 5.67 -4.90
C LEU A 467 6.67 7.13 -4.83
N LEU A 468 6.41 7.91 -5.88
CA LEU A 468 6.78 9.32 -5.98
C LEU A 468 6.25 10.14 -4.80
N ALA A 469 4.97 10.01 -4.50
CA ALA A 469 4.29 10.79 -3.46
C ALA A 469 4.93 10.57 -2.09
N VAL A 470 5.25 9.31 -1.77
CA VAL A 470 5.84 8.93 -0.49
C VAL A 470 7.32 9.31 -0.42
N THR A 471 8.07 9.16 -1.51
CA THR A 471 9.51 9.40 -1.52
C THR A 471 9.89 10.86 -1.64
N ALA A 472 9.13 11.69 -2.36
CA ALA A 472 9.45 13.11 -2.58
C ALA A 472 9.82 13.89 -1.30
N PRO A 473 8.99 13.88 -0.23
CA PRO A 473 9.34 14.58 1.00
C PRO A 473 10.55 13.95 1.73
N LEU A 474 10.75 12.63 1.64
CA LEU A 474 11.89 11.94 2.25
C LEU A 474 13.21 12.34 1.58
N VAL A 475 13.21 12.44 0.25
CA VAL A 475 14.37 12.90 -0.52
C VAL A 475 14.71 14.35 -0.15
N ALA A 476 13.70 15.22 -0.09
CA ALA A 476 13.88 16.61 0.34
C ALA A 476 14.38 16.74 1.78
N ALA A 477 14.03 15.78 2.66
CA ALA A 477 14.53 15.73 4.02
C ALA A 477 15.97 15.21 4.15
N GLY A 478 16.57 14.71 3.06
CA GLY A 478 17.93 14.17 3.02
C GLY A 478 18.04 12.68 3.33
N CYS A 479 16.95 11.92 3.19
CA CYS A 479 16.99 10.46 3.40
C CYS A 479 17.92 9.78 2.37
N PRO A 480 18.82 8.86 2.79
CA PRO A 480 19.71 8.15 1.88
C PRO A 480 18.95 7.42 0.76
N MET A 481 19.45 7.51 -0.48
CA MET A 481 18.69 7.05 -1.65
C MET A 481 18.38 5.54 -1.68
N HIS A 482 19.19 4.66 -1.06
CA HIS A 482 18.82 3.24 -0.91
C HIS A 482 17.63 3.06 0.03
N GLN A 483 17.57 3.81 1.12
CA GLN A 483 16.44 3.79 2.05
C GLN A 483 15.19 4.39 1.38
N VAL A 484 15.34 5.47 0.60
CA VAL A 484 14.26 6.04 -0.22
C VAL A 484 13.73 4.99 -1.21
N GLY A 485 14.60 4.30 -1.93
CA GLY A 485 14.20 3.24 -2.86
C GLY A 485 13.48 2.09 -2.15
N PHE A 486 13.92 1.70 -0.95
CA PHE A 486 13.23 0.72 -0.11
C PHE A 486 11.83 1.20 0.31
N VAL A 487 11.69 2.41 0.85
CA VAL A 487 10.37 2.95 1.22
C VAL A 487 9.46 3.07 -0.02
N GLY A 488 10.02 3.52 -1.14
CA GLY A 488 9.31 3.63 -2.41
C GLY A 488 8.77 2.30 -2.92
N ASN A 489 9.60 1.25 -2.95
CA ASN A 489 9.17 -0.09 -3.34
C ASN A 489 8.16 -0.69 -2.35
N ALA A 490 8.23 -0.35 -1.06
CA ALA A 490 7.22 -0.74 -0.08
C ALA A 490 5.87 -0.07 -0.38
N ALA A 491 5.85 1.24 -0.66
CA ALA A 491 4.64 1.96 -1.06
C ALA A 491 4.05 1.39 -2.36
N GLY A 492 4.89 1.14 -3.37
CA GLY A 492 4.49 0.48 -4.61
C GLY A 492 3.91 -0.93 -4.37
N ALA A 493 4.55 -1.74 -3.53
CA ALA A 493 4.09 -3.09 -3.21
C ALA A 493 2.73 -3.12 -2.49
N ILE A 494 2.45 -2.14 -1.61
CA ILE A 494 1.13 -1.96 -1.01
C ILE A 494 0.12 -1.53 -2.09
N LYS A 495 0.49 -0.56 -2.93
CA LYS A 495 -0.41 0.01 -3.94
C LYS A 495 -0.85 -1.01 -4.97
N VAL A 496 0.01 -1.93 -5.38
CA VAL A 496 -0.35 -2.95 -6.39
C VAL A 496 -1.36 -3.99 -5.90
N GLY A 497 -1.60 -4.07 -4.59
CA GLY A 497 -2.68 -4.85 -3.99
C GLY A 497 -4.04 -4.13 -3.98
N ILE A 498 -4.10 -2.86 -4.41
CA ILE A 498 -5.29 -2.01 -4.36
C ILE A 498 -5.78 -1.73 -5.79
N ILE A 499 -7.01 -2.12 -6.08
CA ILE A 499 -7.67 -1.82 -7.37
C ILE A 499 -7.90 -0.31 -7.51
N GLY A 500 -7.47 0.26 -8.64
CA GLY A 500 -7.65 1.69 -8.95
C GLY A 500 -7.16 2.58 -7.81
N HIS A 501 -8.00 3.50 -7.33
CA HIS A 501 -7.69 4.39 -6.21
C HIS A 501 -8.64 4.20 -5.03
N ARG A 502 -9.13 2.97 -4.82
CA ARG A 502 -10.05 2.63 -3.70
C ARG A 502 -9.50 3.03 -2.33
N SER A 503 -8.19 2.98 -2.16
CA SER A 503 -7.50 3.49 -0.98
C SER A 503 -6.11 3.99 -1.33
N SER A 504 -5.62 4.93 -0.53
CA SER A 504 -4.23 5.38 -0.56
C SER A 504 -3.34 4.49 0.31
N VAL A 505 -2.05 4.40 0.01
CA VAL A 505 -1.04 3.95 0.98
C VAL A 505 -1.10 4.85 2.22
N ASP A 506 -1.49 4.27 3.36
CA ASP A 506 -1.52 4.98 4.64
C ASP A 506 -0.21 4.79 5.42
N LYS A 507 0.09 5.74 6.32
CA LYS A 507 1.33 5.73 7.11
C LYS A 507 1.49 4.47 7.95
N VAL A 508 0.41 3.97 8.54
CA VAL A 508 0.43 2.85 9.48
C VAL A 508 0.71 1.55 8.72
N ALA A 509 0.06 1.34 7.58
CA ALA A 509 0.30 0.22 6.69
C ALA A 509 1.73 0.22 6.18
N LEU A 510 2.24 1.38 5.74
CA LEU A 510 3.63 1.53 5.29
C LEU A 510 4.63 1.18 6.40
N MET A 511 4.45 1.72 7.61
CA MET A 511 5.33 1.42 8.74
C MET A 511 5.28 -0.05 9.13
N LYS A 512 4.10 -0.66 9.22
CA LYS A 512 3.97 -2.09 9.52
C LYS A 512 4.67 -2.94 8.47
N PHE A 513 4.55 -2.57 7.21
CA PHE A 513 5.18 -3.27 6.11
C PHE A 513 6.71 -3.21 6.23
N ILE A 514 7.26 -2.01 6.41
CA ILE A 514 8.70 -1.77 6.62
C ILE A 514 9.22 -2.55 7.83
N THR A 515 8.57 -2.39 9.00
CA THR A 515 8.96 -3.09 10.23
C THR A 515 8.92 -4.61 10.04
N THR A 516 7.96 -5.14 9.28
CA THR A 516 7.87 -6.58 9.06
C THR A 516 8.98 -7.11 8.14
N LEU A 517 9.42 -6.32 7.16
CA LEU A 517 10.55 -6.68 6.30
C LEU A 517 11.89 -6.61 7.03
N LEU A 518 12.05 -5.65 7.94
CA LEU A 518 13.30 -5.45 8.68
C LEU A 518 13.39 -6.29 9.98
N LYS A 519 12.31 -6.92 10.43
CA LYS A 519 12.32 -7.96 11.49
C LYS A 519 12.90 -9.28 11.01
#